data_AF-A0A8D0JMZ0-F1
#
_entry.id   AF-A0A8D0JMZ0-F1
#
_cell.length_a   1.000
_cell.length_b   1.000
_cell.length_c   1.000
_cell.angle_alpha   90.00
_cell.angle_beta   90.00
_cell.angle_gamma   90.00
#
_symmetry.space_group_name_H-M   'P 1'
#
loop_
_entity.id
_entity.type
_entity.pdbx_description
1 polymer ?
#
loop_
_entity_poly.entity_id
_entity_poly.type
_entity_poly.pdbx_seq_one_letter_code
_entity_poly.pdbx_strand_id
1 'polypeptide(L)'
;MQGRWWARRSTHLAVYSGRLLVNLTLGSGPLEAPLDGDPPFPAASPLPLPNPGALLAGTGFPSPFPSPFPSACPGGGQQTLKDHFLIRASAALEKLKLLCGEDKECSNPSNLLELYTQAILDMTYFEENKLVDEDFPEDSSEKVKELISFLSEPEILVKENNMHPKHCDLLGDELLECLSWRRGALLYMYCHSLTKRREWLTRKSSLLKKYLIDGISYLIQMLNFRCPIQLNEGVSFQDLDTAKLLSEGIFSDIHLLAMMYSGEMCYWGLKHCADQQPENHEVDTGVSGASYAAYKEPLDFREVGEKILKKYVSVCEGPLKEQEWNTTNAKQILNFFQHHTN
;
A
#
# COMPACT_ATOMS: atom_id res chain seq x y z
N MET A 1 -17.62 -16.90 8.00
CA MET A 1 -16.87 -15.91 8.82
C MET A 1 -15.39 -16.30 8.99
N GLN A 2 -14.67 -16.64 7.90
CA GLN A 2 -13.28 -17.15 7.97
C GLN A 2 -12.25 -16.38 7.11
N GLY A 3 -12.65 -15.34 6.37
CA GLY A 3 -11.75 -14.56 5.50
C GLY A 3 -10.92 -13.45 6.18
N ARG A 4 -10.88 -13.38 7.52
CA ARG A 4 -10.20 -12.29 8.26
C ARG A 4 -8.74 -12.59 8.65
N TRP A 5 -8.24 -13.79 8.38
CA TRP A 5 -6.93 -14.24 8.89
C TRP A 5 -5.77 -14.14 7.90
N TRP A 6 -6.04 -14.01 6.59
CA TRP A 6 -4.99 -14.11 5.56
C TRP A 6 -4.25 -12.79 5.33
N ALA A 7 -4.93 -11.65 5.33
CA ALA A 7 -4.29 -10.33 5.21
C ALA A 7 -3.39 -9.97 6.40
N ARG A 8 -3.60 -10.56 7.59
CA ARG A 8 -2.78 -10.31 8.79
C ARG A 8 -1.41 -10.96 8.74
N ARG A 9 -1.22 -12.02 7.95
CA ARG A 9 0.03 -12.79 7.93
C ARG A 9 1.01 -12.31 6.85
N SER A 10 0.49 -11.65 5.83
CA SER A 10 1.25 -11.29 4.63
C SER A 10 2.06 -10.00 4.78
N THR A 11 1.51 -8.97 5.45
CA THR A 11 2.27 -7.75 5.83
C THR A 11 3.38 -8.03 6.84
N HIS A 12 3.22 -9.06 7.68
CA HIS A 12 4.22 -9.50 8.65
C HIS A 12 5.40 -10.27 8.02
N LEU A 13 5.28 -10.78 6.79
CA LEU A 13 6.34 -11.52 6.09
C LEU A 13 6.99 -10.71 4.97
N ALA A 14 6.22 -9.90 4.25
CA ALA A 14 6.72 -9.09 3.13
C ALA A 14 7.67 -7.95 3.57
N VAL A 15 7.54 -7.46 4.80
CA VAL A 15 8.42 -6.42 5.38
C VAL A 15 9.76 -7.01 5.89
N TYR A 16 9.92 -8.33 5.96
CA TYR A 16 10.85 -8.96 6.92
C TYR A 16 12.00 -9.79 6.35
N SER A 17 12.33 -9.73 5.06
CA SER A 17 13.46 -10.57 4.59
C SER A 17 14.44 -10.03 3.56
N GLY A 18 14.29 -8.82 2.98
CA GLY A 18 15.18 -8.43 1.87
C GLY A 18 15.31 -9.54 0.80
N ARG A 19 14.26 -10.36 0.75
CA ARG A 19 13.96 -11.44 -0.18
C ARG A 19 12.45 -11.40 -0.27
N LEU A 20 11.93 -10.91 -1.38
CA LEU A 20 10.58 -11.31 -1.81
C LEU A 20 10.65 -12.81 -2.16
N LEU A 21 10.69 -13.65 -1.12
CA LEU A 21 10.56 -15.09 -1.27
C LEU A 21 9.09 -15.37 -1.56
N VAL A 22 8.83 -15.63 -2.85
CA VAL A 22 7.56 -16.14 -3.38
C VAL A 22 7.12 -17.31 -2.50
N ASN A 23 6.06 -17.10 -1.72
CA ASN A 23 5.28 -18.18 -1.15
C ASN A 23 3.81 -17.92 -1.52
N LEU A 24 3.50 -18.12 -2.80
CA LEU A 24 2.18 -18.59 -3.18
C LEU A 24 2.11 -20.05 -2.73
N THR A 25 1.72 -20.30 -1.48
CA THR A 25 1.46 -21.68 -1.04
C THR A 25 0.17 -22.16 -1.70
N LEU A 26 0.29 -22.80 -2.87
CA LEU A 26 -0.73 -23.68 -3.42
C LEU A 26 -0.87 -24.88 -2.48
N GLY A 27 -1.92 -24.87 -1.67
CA GLY A 27 -2.21 -25.94 -0.72
C GLY A 27 -2.42 -27.26 -1.45
N SER A 28 -1.41 -28.14 -1.44
CA SER A 28 -1.59 -29.55 -1.76
C SER A 28 -1.99 -30.29 -0.48
N GLY A 29 -3.29 -30.33 -0.18
CA GLY A 29 -3.84 -31.23 0.83
C GLY A 29 -4.19 -32.58 0.18
N PRO A 30 -3.85 -33.73 0.79
CA PRO A 30 -4.17 -35.04 0.24
C PRO A 30 -5.67 -35.35 0.36
N LEU A 31 -6.18 -36.03 -0.68
CA LEU A 31 -7.50 -36.64 -0.75
C LEU A 31 -7.72 -37.66 0.39
N GLU A 32 -8.80 -37.49 1.16
CA GLU A 32 -9.50 -38.61 1.80
C GLU A 32 -11.00 -38.54 1.49
N ALA A 33 -11.55 -39.71 1.14
CA ALA A 33 -12.92 -39.96 0.71
C ALA A 33 -13.84 -40.28 1.92
N PRO A 34 -15.18 -40.40 1.73
CA PRO A 34 -16.20 -40.04 2.71
C PRO A 34 -16.64 -41.20 3.60
N LEU A 35 -17.21 -40.89 4.77
CA LEU A 35 -18.06 -41.83 5.52
C LEU A 35 -19.37 -41.17 6.00
N ASP A 36 -20.42 -41.93 5.74
CA ASP A 36 -21.87 -41.78 5.95
C ASP A 36 -22.38 -41.14 7.26
N GLY A 37 -23.56 -40.51 7.16
CA GLY A 37 -24.55 -40.52 8.26
C GLY A 37 -25.38 -39.23 8.48
N ASP A 38 -26.39 -38.97 7.64
CA ASP A 38 -27.64 -38.30 8.08
C ASP A 38 -28.52 -39.32 8.87
N PRO A 39 -29.56 -38.97 9.68
CA PRO A 39 -30.43 -37.77 9.69
C PRO A 39 -30.91 -37.37 11.15
N PRO A 40 -32.08 -36.73 11.43
CA PRO A 40 -32.97 -35.82 10.69
C PRO A 40 -33.23 -34.46 11.40
N PHE A 41 -33.73 -33.49 10.62
CA PHE A 41 -34.30 -32.21 11.07
C PHE A 41 -35.58 -32.34 11.92
N PRO A 42 -35.89 -31.31 12.74
CA PRO A 42 -37.26 -30.84 12.87
C PRO A 42 -37.43 -29.38 12.40
N ALA A 43 -38.65 -29.12 11.93
CA ALA A 43 -39.13 -27.89 11.32
C ALA A 43 -39.15 -26.68 12.26
N ALA A 44 -38.90 -25.48 11.71
CA ALA A 44 -39.21 -24.21 12.33
C ALA A 44 -40.03 -23.32 11.37
N SER A 45 -41.16 -22.85 11.90
CA SER A 45 -42.20 -22.02 11.32
C SER A 45 -41.73 -20.59 10.94
N PRO A 46 -42.52 -19.84 10.14
CA PRO A 46 -42.06 -18.61 9.47
C PRO A 46 -42.18 -17.38 10.39
N LEU A 47 -41.20 -16.49 10.31
CA LEU A 47 -41.21 -15.14 10.91
C LEU A 47 -41.25 -14.06 9.82
N PRO A 48 -41.78 -12.86 10.15
CA PRO A 48 -42.56 -12.05 9.22
C PRO A 48 -41.73 -11.09 8.35
N LEU A 49 -42.31 -10.75 7.20
CA LEU A 49 -41.89 -9.67 6.31
C LEU A 49 -41.86 -8.31 7.06
N PRO A 50 -40.82 -7.48 6.88
CA PRO A 50 -40.92 -6.06 7.21
C PRO A 50 -41.51 -5.26 6.03
N ASN A 51 -42.43 -4.37 6.38
CA ASN A 51 -43.11 -3.41 5.53
C ASN A 51 -42.15 -2.46 4.78
N PRO A 52 -42.56 -1.94 3.61
CA PRO A 52 -41.80 -0.99 2.80
C PRO A 52 -42.02 0.45 3.29
N GLY A 53 -40.95 1.17 3.63
CA GLY A 53 -41.05 2.61 3.89
C GLY A 53 -40.06 3.14 4.92
N ALA A 54 -38.78 3.20 4.57
CA ALA A 54 -37.81 4.13 5.16
C ALA A 54 -36.58 4.24 4.24
N LEU A 55 -36.81 4.69 3.01
CA LEU A 55 -35.77 5.26 2.15
C LEU A 55 -35.58 6.71 2.59
N LEU A 56 -34.37 7.06 3.03
CA LEU A 56 -33.57 8.22 2.62
C LEU A 56 -32.50 8.56 3.69
N ALA A 57 -31.30 8.85 3.19
CA ALA A 57 -30.12 9.44 3.85
C ALA A 57 -29.00 8.47 4.30
N GLY A 58 -27.87 8.54 3.58
CA GLY A 58 -26.55 8.15 4.08
C GLY A 58 -25.87 6.97 3.37
N THR A 59 -25.56 7.08 2.08
CA THR A 59 -24.63 6.14 1.41
C THR A 59 -23.19 6.45 1.81
N GLY A 60 -22.82 6.10 3.05
CA GLY A 60 -21.43 5.91 3.45
C GLY A 60 -21.06 4.45 3.16
N PHE A 61 -20.28 4.20 2.11
CA PHE A 61 -19.76 2.86 1.84
C PHE A 61 -18.66 2.54 2.87
N PRO A 62 -18.77 1.45 3.66
CA PRO A 62 -17.66 0.96 4.45
C PRO A 62 -16.60 0.34 3.51
N SER A 63 -15.32 0.67 3.72
CA SER A 63 -14.22 0.05 2.99
C SER A 63 -14.15 -1.46 3.32
N PRO A 64 -14.16 -2.35 2.31
CA PRO A 64 -14.17 -3.80 2.54
C PRO A 64 -12.78 -4.39 2.83
N PHE A 65 -11.71 -3.60 2.79
CA PHE A 65 -10.33 -4.07 2.95
C PHE A 65 -9.81 -3.83 4.38
N PRO A 66 -9.11 -4.82 4.98
CA PRO A 66 -8.42 -4.60 6.24
C PRO A 66 -7.35 -3.52 6.08
N SER A 67 -7.15 -2.72 7.12
CA SER A 67 -6.01 -1.82 7.24
C SER A 67 -4.71 -2.60 6.97
N PRO A 68 -3.73 -2.02 6.24
CA PRO A 68 -2.43 -2.68 6.02
C PRO A 68 -1.66 -2.83 7.35
N PHE A 69 -2.11 -2.13 8.38
CA PHE A 69 -1.66 -2.19 9.76
C PHE A 69 -2.66 -3.00 10.60
N PRO A 70 -2.22 -3.91 11.49
CA PRO A 70 -3.12 -4.73 12.28
C PRO A 70 -3.98 -3.89 13.25
N SER A 71 -5.30 -3.86 13.03
CA SER A 71 -6.26 -3.18 13.92
C SER A 71 -6.43 -3.89 15.28
N ALA A 72 -6.61 -3.05 16.30
CA ALA A 72 -6.55 -3.34 17.74
C ALA A 72 -7.32 -4.60 18.21
N CYS A 73 -6.62 -5.48 18.93
CA CYS A 73 -7.25 -6.38 19.88
C CYS A 73 -7.20 -5.70 21.27
N PRO A 74 -8.25 -5.81 22.10
CA PRO A 74 -8.19 -5.22 23.43
C PRO A 74 -7.26 -6.04 24.33
N GLY A 75 -6.22 -5.39 24.87
CA GLY A 75 -5.54 -5.80 26.09
C GLY A 75 -4.18 -6.50 25.93
N GLY A 76 -3.10 -5.78 26.25
CA GLY A 76 -1.88 -6.33 26.86
C GLY A 76 -0.73 -6.77 25.94
N GLY A 77 -0.99 -7.28 24.73
CA GLY A 77 0.06 -7.88 23.87
C GLY A 77 0.66 -6.98 22.78
N GLN A 78 0.11 -5.79 22.56
CA GLN A 78 0.42 -4.96 21.38
C GLN A 78 1.50 -3.91 21.64
N GLN A 79 1.68 -3.49 22.91
CA GLN A 79 2.75 -2.57 23.31
C GLN A 79 4.14 -3.21 23.10
N THR A 80 4.30 -4.45 23.54
CA THR A 80 5.56 -5.21 23.44
C THR A 80 6.00 -5.48 22.00
N LEU A 81 5.05 -5.66 21.08
CA LEU A 81 5.31 -5.84 19.64
C LEU A 81 5.75 -4.54 18.97
N LYS A 82 5.20 -3.39 19.38
CA LYS A 82 5.61 -2.08 18.85
C LYS A 82 6.99 -1.67 19.35
N ASP A 83 7.27 -1.94 20.63
CA ASP A 83 8.58 -1.70 21.23
C ASP A 83 9.68 -2.53 20.54
N HIS A 84 9.35 -3.71 20.00
CA HIS A 84 10.28 -4.53 19.22
C HIS A 84 10.85 -3.80 17.98
N PHE A 85 10.06 -2.96 17.30
CA PHE A 85 10.54 -2.20 16.14
C PHE A 85 11.58 -1.15 16.55
N LEU A 86 11.31 -0.44 17.65
CA LEU A 86 12.25 0.55 18.19
C LEU A 86 13.53 -0.11 18.69
N ILE A 87 13.44 -1.28 19.34
CA ILE A 87 14.60 -2.06 19.75
C ILE A 87 15.43 -2.48 18.54
N ARG A 88 14.79 -2.96 17.46
CA ARG A 88 15.49 -3.32 16.22
C ARG A 88 16.14 -2.12 15.56
N ALA A 89 15.42 -1.00 15.43
CA ALA A 89 15.97 0.22 14.87
C ALA A 89 17.20 0.69 15.66
N SER A 90 17.11 0.68 16.99
CA SER A 90 18.24 1.01 17.86
C SER A 90 19.42 0.06 17.64
N ALA A 91 19.19 -1.24 17.55
CA ALA A 91 20.25 -2.21 17.26
C ALA A 91 20.90 -2.01 15.87
N ALA A 92 20.11 -1.67 14.85
CA ALA A 92 20.60 -1.36 13.51
C ALA A 92 21.46 -0.09 13.51
N LEU A 93 21.03 0.96 14.22
CA LEU A 93 21.79 2.22 14.35
C LEU A 93 23.09 2.04 15.16
N GLU A 94 23.08 1.26 16.23
CA GLU A 94 24.31 0.94 16.97
C GLU A 94 25.29 0.14 16.10
N LYS A 95 24.79 -0.83 15.32
CA LYS A 95 25.61 -1.54 14.34
C LYS A 95 26.19 -0.60 13.28
N LEU A 96 25.39 0.33 12.77
CA LEU A 96 25.83 1.35 11.82
C LEU A 96 26.95 2.22 12.42
N LYS A 97 26.78 2.65 13.67
CA LYS A 97 27.77 3.47 14.38
C LYS A 97 29.11 2.75 14.57
N LEU A 98 29.08 1.45 14.88
CA LEU A 98 30.30 0.63 14.97
C LEU A 98 31.00 0.53 13.61
N LEU A 99 30.26 0.23 12.54
CA LEU A 99 30.81 0.10 11.18
C LEU A 99 31.36 1.42 10.59
N CYS A 100 30.88 2.57 11.08
CA CYS A 100 31.41 3.89 10.72
C CYS A 100 32.64 4.30 11.57
N GLY A 101 32.84 3.67 12.73
CA GLY A 101 33.91 4.00 13.68
C GLY A 101 35.19 3.17 13.53
N GLU A 102 35.11 2.00 12.89
CA GLU A 102 36.26 1.15 12.58
C GLU A 102 37.04 1.68 11.35
N ASP A 103 38.36 1.53 11.34
CA ASP A 103 39.29 2.15 10.37
C ASP A 103 38.82 2.05 8.90
N LYS A 104 38.96 3.20 8.21
CA LYS A 104 38.25 3.68 7.01
C LYS A 104 38.37 2.87 5.69
N GLU A 105 38.73 1.58 5.70
CA GLU A 105 39.01 0.83 4.46
C GLU A 105 38.08 -0.36 4.14
N CYS A 106 37.11 -0.74 5.00
CA CYS A 106 36.37 -2.01 4.79
C CYS A 106 34.82 -1.94 4.77
N SER A 107 34.20 -0.79 5.04
CA SER A 107 32.73 -0.73 5.10
C SER A 107 32.11 -0.52 3.71
N ASN A 108 31.44 -1.56 3.18
CA ASN A 108 30.70 -1.47 1.93
C ASN A 108 29.56 -0.42 2.08
N PRO A 109 29.55 0.66 1.28
CA PRO A 109 28.55 1.73 1.40
C PRO A 109 27.10 1.22 1.21
N SER A 110 26.90 0.16 0.41
CA SER A 110 25.59 -0.45 0.25
C SER A 110 25.09 -1.10 1.55
N ASN A 111 25.96 -1.79 2.30
CA ASN A 111 25.59 -2.40 3.58
C ASN A 111 25.25 -1.35 4.64
N LEU A 112 26.00 -0.24 4.68
CA LEU A 112 25.74 0.87 5.59
C LEU A 112 24.37 1.49 5.30
N LEU A 113 24.11 1.74 4.02
CA LEU A 113 22.87 2.33 3.58
C LEU A 113 21.66 1.40 3.78
N GLU A 114 21.82 0.10 3.58
CA GLU A 114 20.80 -0.91 3.88
C GLU A 114 20.44 -0.89 5.37
N LEU A 115 21.43 -0.92 6.27
CA LEU A 115 21.19 -0.86 7.72
C LEU A 115 20.49 0.43 8.15
N TYR A 116 20.92 1.55 7.58
CA TYR A 116 20.28 2.84 7.81
C TYR A 116 18.82 2.85 7.31
N THR A 117 18.58 2.36 6.10
CA THR A 117 17.23 2.26 5.52
C THR A 117 16.32 1.38 6.35
N GLN A 118 16.83 0.24 6.84
CA GLN A 118 16.08 -0.64 7.73
C GLN A 118 15.69 0.05 9.04
N ALA A 119 16.61 0.81 9.66
CA ALA A 119 16.30 1.58 10.86
C ALA A 119 15.20 2.62 10.59
N ILE A 120 15.28 3.35 9.47
CA ILE A 120 14.24 4.31 9.05
C ILE A 120 12.89 3.60 8.87
N LEU A 121 12.86 2.45 8.20
CA LEU A 121 11.63 1.68 8.00
C LEU A 121 11.01 1.23 9.33
N ASP A 122 11.80 0.72 10.27
CA ASP A 122 11.32 0.26 11.58
C ASP A 122 10.82 1.42 12.46
N MET A 123 11.55 2.55 12.49
CA MET A 123 11.16 3.74 13.27
C MET A 123 9.88 4.37 12.74
N THR A 124 9.81 4.60 11.42
CA THR A 124 8.62 5.17 10.80
C THR A 124 7.43 4.23 10.90
N TYR A 125 7.64 2.91 10.87
CA TYR A 125 6.54 1.94 11.01
C TYR A 125 5.86 2.08 12.36
N PHE A 126 6.65 2.22 13.43
CA PHE A 126 6.11 2.45 14.77
C PHE A 126 5.21 3.69 14.82
N GLU A 127 5.69 4.82 14.31
CA GLU A 127 4.97 6.10 14.32
C GLU A 127 3.72 6.08 13.42
N GLU A 128 3.80 5.47 12.24
CA GLU A 128 2.66 5.33 11.33
C GLU A 128 1.53 4.49 11.95
N ASN A 129 1.87 3.39 12.63
CA ASN A 129 0.87 2.59 13.33
C ASN A 129 0.16 3.39 14.42
N LYS A 130 0.86 4.29 15.10
CA LYS A 130 0.25 5.18 16.09
C LYS A 130 -0.78 6.10 15.44
N LEU A 131 -0.43 6.74 14.32
CA LEU A 131 -1.36 7.58 13.57
C LEU A 131 -2.59 6.80 13.09
N VAL A 132 -2.39 5.57 12.61
CA VAL A 132 -3.48 4.71 12.14
C VAL A 132 -4.41 4.30 13.29
N ASP A 133 -3.86 3.93 14.45
CA ASP A 133 -4.66 3.58 15.63
C ASP A 133 -5.48 4.75 16.17
N GLU A 134 -4.97 5.97 16.01
CA GLU A 134 -5.62 7.22 16.40
C GLU A 134 -6.55 7.78 15.29
N ASP A 135 -6.71 7.07 14.17
CA ASP A 135 -7.45 7.49 12.96
C ASP A 135 -7.03 8.88 12.44
N PHE A 136 -5.72 9.17 12.48
CA PHE A 136 -5.10 10.41 12.01
C PHE A 136 -5.77 11.68 12.56
N PRO A 137 -5.54 12.10 13.82
CA PRO A 137 -6.12 13.32 14.39
C PRO A 137 -5.88 14.58 13.52
N GLU A 138 -6.65 15.65 13.71
CA GLU A 138 -6.65 16.81 12.79
C GLU A 138 -5.29 17.49 12.59
N ASP A 139 -4.43 17.43 13.61
CA ASP A 139 -3.06 17.96 13.64
C ASP A 139 -2.00 17.01 13.04
N SER A 140 -2.40 15.83 12.56
CA SER A 140 -1.49 14.82 11.99
C SER A 140 -0.76 15.27 10.72
N SER A 141 -1.18 16.36 10.07
CA SER A 141 -0.60 16.81 8.80
C SER A 141 0.91 17.00 8.87
N GLU A 142 1.42 17.63 9.93
CA GLU A 142 2.87 17.86 10.07
C GLU A 142 3.61 16.55 10.36
N LYS A 143 3.00 15.66 11.16
CA LYS A 143 3.59 14.34 11.44
C LYS A 143 3.66 13.47 10.18
N VAL A 144 2.63 13.50 9.33
CA VAL A 144 2.62 12.78 8.04
C VAL A 144 3.72 13.32 7.13
N LYS A 145 3.88 14.64 7.00
CA LYS A 145 4.97 15.25 6.22
C LYS A 145 6.35 14.86 6.74
N GLU A 146 6.54 14.88 8.06
CA GLU A 146 7.79 14.45 8.71
C GLU A 146 8.11 12.99 8.37
N LEU A 147 7.14 12.08 8.48
CA LEU A 147 7.33 10.66 8.17
C LEU A 147 7.65 10.44 6.68
N ILE A 148 6.97 11.15 5.78
CA ILE A 148 7.30 11.10 4.33
C ILE A 148 8.72 11.61 4.07
N SER A 149 9.17 12.64 4.79
CA SER A 149 10.54 13.15 4.69
C SER A 149 11.55 12.09 5.13
N PHE A 150 11.35 11.47 6.29
CA PHE A 150 12.23 10.38 6.77
C PHE A 150 12.27 9.19 5.82
N LEU A 151 11.12 8.75 5.30
CA LEU A 151 11.05 7.68 4.30
C LEU A 151 11.73 8.05 2.96
N SER A 152 11.93 9.33 2.67
CA SER A 152 12.62 9.77 1.46
C SER A 152 14.13 9.94 1.66
N GLU A 153 14.59 10.04 2.91
CA GLU A 153 15.99 10.32 3.27
C GLU A 153 16.99 9.29 2.70
N PRO A 154 16.73 7.96 2.74
CA PRO A 154 17.66 7.00 2.14
C PRO A 154 17.90 7.22 0.65
N GLU A 155 16.86 7.54 -0.12
CA GLU A 155 16.96 7.82 -1.55
C GLU A 155 17.67 9.16 -1.83
N ILE A 156 17.46 10.16 -0.96
CA ILE A 156 18.16 11.45 -1.04
C ILE A 156 19.66 11.25 -0.81
N LEU A 157 20.04 10.48 0.22
CA LEU A 157 21.43 10.16 0.50
C LEU A 157 22.10 9.44 -0.68
N VAL A 158 21.42 8.51 -1.36
CA VAL A 158 21.95 7.89 -2.59
C VAL A 158 22.20 8.93 -3.67
N LYS A 159 21.28 9.87 -3.88
CA LYS A 159 21.41 10.89 -4.92
C LYS A 159 22.56 11.86 -4.61
N GLU A 160 22.69 12.28 -3.36
CA GLU A 160 23.71 13.24 -2.93
C GLU A 160 25.13 12.65 -2.92
N ASN A 161 25.27 11.35 -2.65
CA ASN A 161 26.57 10.68 -2.62
C ASN A 161 27.07 10.19 -4.01
N ASN A 162 26.26 10.30 -5.07
CA ASN A 162 26.60 9.79 -6.40
C ASN A 162 26.92 10.90 -7.41
N MET A 163 28.19 11.04 -7.77
CA MET A 163 28.66 11.83 -8.93
C MET A 163 28.43 11.12 -10.29
N HIS A 164 27.70 9.99 -10.34
CA HIS A 164 27.37 9.26 -11.58
C HIS A 164 25.97 8.58 -11.52
N PRO A 165 25.27 8.41 -12.67
CA PRO A 165 23.80 8.34 -12.75
C PRO A 165 23.17 6.94 -12.57
N LYS A 166 23.87 5.94 -12.02
CA LYS A 166 23.26 4.62 -11.75
C LYS A 166 22.77 4.53 -10.31
N HIS A 167 21.68 5.24 -10.05
CA HIS A 167 21.01 5.32 -8.73
C HIS A 167 20.43 3.98 -8.23
N CYS A 168 20.42 2.93 -9.06
CA CYS A 168 19.80 1.64 -8.76
C CYS A 168 20.73 0.62 -8.09
N ASP A 169 22.06 0.86 -8.03
CA ASP A 169 22.99 -0.19 -7.59
C ASP A 169 23.24 -0.20 -6.07
N LEU A 170 22.94 0.89 -5.33
CA LEU A 170 23.22 0.98 -3.89
C LEU A 170 22.05 0.55 -2.99
N LEU A 171 20.84 1.01 -3.29
CA LEU A 171 19.60 0.53 -2.68
C LEU A 171 18.97 -0.43 -3.68
N GLY A 172 19.01 -1.72 -3.41
CA GLY A 172 18.39 -2.72 -4.28
C GLY A 172 16.88 -2.45 -4.46
N ASP A 173 16.34 -2.94 -5.58
CA ASP A 173 14.94 -2.71 -5.99
C ASP A 173 13.93 -3.02 -4.89
N GLU A 174 14.20 -4.03 -4.04
CA GLU A 174 13.30 -4.42 -2.96
C GLU A 174 13.12 -3.33 -1.89
N LEU A 175 14.20 -2.64 -1.52
CA LEU A 175 14.15 -1.55 -0.54
C LEU A 175 13.47 -0.32 -1.13
N LEU A 176 13.75 -0.01 -2.39
CA LEU A 176 13.13 1.11 -3.10
C LEU A 176 11.61 0.90 -3.28
N GLU A 177 11.23 -0.32 -3.64
CA GLU A 177 9.84 -0.76 -3.68
C GLU A 177 9.17 -0.60 -2.32
N CYS A 178 9.83 -1.05 -1.24
CA CYS A 178 9.32 -0.93 0.12
C CYS A 178 9.15 0.54 0.55
N LEU A 179 10.14 1.40 0.32
CA LEU A 179 10.06 2.83 0.64
C LEU A 179 8.90 3.52 -0.10
N SER A 180 8.71 3.17 -1.37
CA SER A 180 7.61 3.72 -2.18
C SER A 180 6.26 3.18 -1.73
N TRP A 181 6.16 1.89 -1.42
CA TRP A 181 4.96 1.30 -0.80
C TRP A 181 4.60 2.04 0.48
N ARG A 182 5.56 2.21 1.40
CA ARG A 182 5.33 2.78 2.73
C ARG A 182 4.82 4.23 2.63
N ARG A 183 5.43 5.04 1.77
CA ARG A 183 4.96 6.42 1.49
C ARG A 183 3.57 6.46 0.88
N GLY A 184 3.33 5.62 -0.14
CA GLY A 184 2.03 5.54 -0.81
C GLY A 184 0.91 5.08 0.11
N ALA A 185 1.15 4.03 0.90
CA ALA A 185 0.19 3.48 1.86
C ALA A 185 -0.11 4.47 3.00
N LEU A 186 0.89 5.19 3.52
CA LEU A 186 0.70 6.23 4.53
C LEU A 186 -0.23 7.35 4.00
N LEU A 187 0.05 7.85 2.80
CA LEU A 187 -0.79 8.88 2.17
C LEU A 187 -2.19 8.37 1.83
N TYR A 188 -2.32 7.12 1.39
CA TYR A 188 -3.62 6.48 1.20
C TYR A 188 -4.44 6.49 2.50
N MET A 189 -3.87 6.00 3.59
CA MET A 189 -4.55 5.92 4.88
C MET A 189 -4.92 7.31 5.40
N TYR A 190 -4.01 8.28 5.28
CA TYR A 190 -4.29 9.65 5.66
C TYR A 190 -5.42 10.26 4.84
N CYS A 191 -5.36 10.16 3.50
CA CYS A 191 -6.43 10.65 2.62
C CYS A 191 -7.76 9.94 2.90
N HIS A 192 -7.72 8.65 3.19
CA HIS A 192 -8.91 7.88 3.56
C HIS A 192 -9.59 8.46 4.80
N SER A 193 -8.84 8.74 5.88
CA SER A 193 -9.39 9.38 7.08
C SER A 193 -9.90 10.80 6.79
N LEU A 194 -9.21 11.57 5.95
CA LEU A 194 -9.64 12.91 5.54
C LEU A 194 -10.94 12.91 4.72
N THR A 195 -11.12 11.95 3.81
CA THR A 195 -12.35 11.86 2.98
C THR A 195 -13.61 11.57 3.79
N LYS A 196 -13.48 11.04 5.01
CA LYS A 196 -14.59 10.88 5.96
C LYS A 196 -14.99 12.20 6.63
N ARG A 197 -14.10 13.20 6.66
CA ARG A 197 -14.28 14.49 7.34
C ARG A 197 -14.80 15.56 6.38
N ARG A 198 -16.12 15.62 6.25
CA ARG A 198 -16.82 16.49 5.27
C ARG A 198 -16.44 17.97 5.38
N GLU A 199 -16.20 18.49 6.59
CA GLU A 199 -15.81 19.89 6.82
C GLU A 199 -14.37 20.22 6.36
N TRP A 200 -13.46 19.24 6.44
CA TRP A 200 -12.07 19.43 6.05
C TRP A 200 -11.93 19.51 4.52
N LEU A 201 -12.69 18.67 3.80
CA LEU A 201 -12.72 18.66 2.33
C LEU A 201 -13.03 20.04 1.74
N THR A 202 -13.99 20.76 2.33
CA THR A 202 -14.38 22.10 1.85
C THR A 202 -13.28 23.15 2.04
N ARG A 203 -12.44 23.02 3.08
CA ARG A 203 -11.42 24.02 3.43
C ARG A 203 -10.06 23.76 2.80
N LYS A 204 -9.72 22.49 2.52
CA LYS A 204 -8.36 22.07 2.16
C LYS A 204 -8.31 21.12 0.95
N SER A 205 -9.25 21.24 0.01
CA SER A 205 -9.30 20.38 -1.18
C SER A 205 -8.03 20.43 -2.05
N SER A 206 -7.34 21.57 -2.14
CA SER A 206 -6.06 21.68 -2.88
C SER A 206 -4.94 20.85 -2.22
N LEU A 207 -4.89 20.85 -0.88
CA LEU A 207 -3.95 20.04 -0.11
C LEU A 207 -4.27 18.54 -0.23
N LEU A 208 -5.56 18.18 -0.23
CA LEU A 208 -5.99 16.80 -0.54
C LEU A 208 -5.46 16.35 -1.89
N LYS A 209 -5.69 17.17 -2.93
CA LYS A 209 -5.26 16.88 -4.31
C LYS A 209 -3.77 16.60 -4.38
N LYS A 210 -2.96 17.40 -3.67
CA LYS A 210 -1.51 17.18 -3.56
C LYS A 210 -1.18 15.81 -2.95
N TYR A 211 -1.76 15.50 -1.79
CA TYR A 211 -1.51 14.20 -1.14
C TYR A 211 -1.99 13.01 -1.96
N LEU A 212 -3.10 13.16 -2.70
CA LEU A 212 -3.59 12.14 -3.63
C LEU A 212 -2.58 11.90 -4.77
N ILE A 213 -2.10 12.97 -5.41
CA ILE A 213 -1.13 12.89 -6.51
C ILE A 213 0.19 12.26 -6.02
N ASP A 214 0.70 12.71 -4.88
CA ASP A 214 1.95 12.18 -4.30
C ASP A 214 1.80 10.70 -3.94
N GLY A 215 0.69 10.32 -3.29
CA GLY A 215 0.44 8.92 -2.92
C GLY A 215 0.29 8.00 -4.12
N ILE A 216 -0.46 8.41 -5.15
CA ILE A 216 -0.57 7.64 -6.41
C ILE A 216 0.80 7.53 -7.08
N SER A 217 1.59 8.60 -7.09
CA SER A 217 2.93 8.59 -7.69
C SER A 217 3.84 7.57 -7.01
N TYR A 218 3.84 7.50 -5.67
CA TYR A 218 4.61 6.51 -4.93
C TYR A 218 4.12 5.07 -5.16
N LEU A 219 2.80 4.84 -5.20
CA LEU A 219 2.26 3.51 -5.48
C LEU A 219 2.55 3.04 -6.91
N ILE A 220 2.49 3.93 -7.90
CA ILE A 220 2.91 3.62 -9.27
C ILE A 220 4.42 3.37 -9.32
N GLN A 221 5.23 4.16 -8.62
CA GLN A 221 6.67 3.94 -8.54
C GLN A 221 6.98 2.56 -7.96
N MET A 222 6.31 2.19 -6.86
CA MET A 222 6.39 0.88 -6.24
C MET A 222 6.14 -0.26 -7.23
N LEU A 223 5.06 -0.17 -8.02
CA LEU A 223 4.71 -1.17 -9.03
C LEU A 223 5.72 -1.29 -10.20
N ASN A 224 6.67 -0.37 -10.33
CA ASN A 224 7.60 -0.30 -11.46
C ASN A 224 9.08 -0.54 -11.09
N PHE A 225 9.43 -0.82 -9.83
CA PHE A 225 10.83 -1.11 -9.48
C PHE A 225 11.31 -2.44 -10.05
N ARG A 226 10.45 -3.46 -10.03
CA ARG A 226 10.79 -4.78 -10.55
C ARG A 226 10.40 -4.90 -12.01
N CYS A 227 11.29 -5.47 -12.81
CA CYS A 227 10.99 -5.82 -14.19
C CYS A 227 10.11 -7.09 -14.25
N PRO A 228 9.02 -7.09 -15.04
CA PRO A 228 8.26 -8.32 -15.30
C PRO A 228 9.13 -9.42 -15.90
N ILE A 229 8.87 -10.66 -15.53
CA ILE A 229 9.66 -11.81 -16.00
C ILE A 229 9.26 -12.16 -17.44
N GLN A 230 10.24 -12.21 -18.34
CA GLN A 230 10.04 -12.74 -19.70
C GLN A 230 9.86 -14.25 -19.63
N LEU A 231 8.68 -14.74 -20.01
CA LEU A 231 8.37 -16.16 -20.11
C LEU A 231 9.05 -16.72 -21.38
N ASN A 232 10.37 -16.92 -21.34
CA ASN A 232 11.10 -17.60 -22.41
C ASN A 232 10.85 -19.13 -22.33
N GLU A 233 10.87 -19.81 -23.49
CA GLU A 233 10.55 -21.23 -23.69
C GLU A 233 11.42 -22.23 -22.87
N GLY A 234 12.48 -21.76 -22.20
CA GLY A 234 13.41 -22.58 -21.42
C GLY A 234 13.11 -22.70 -19.92
N VAL A 235 12.14 -21.95 -19.38
CA VAL A 235 11.78 -22.00 -17.95
C VAL A 235 10.43 -22.70 -17.80
N SER A 236 10.45 -23.94 -17.32
CA SER A 236 9.23 -24.67 -16.98
C SER A 236 8.68 -24.17 -15.65
N PHE A 237 7.61 -23.37 -15.70
CA PHE A 237 6.82 -23.09 -14.52
C PHE A 237 5.92 -24.29 -14.22
N GLN A 238 5.92 -24.74 -12.96
CA GLN A 238 4.99 -25.79 -12.50
C GLN A 238 3.56 -25.25 -12.38
N ASP A 239 3.43 -23.95 -12.12
CA ASP A 239 2.16 -23.24 -12.02
C ASP A 239 2.09 -22.11 -13.06
N LEU A 240 1.14 -22.22 -13.97
CA LEU A 240 0.89 -21.26 -15.05
C LEU A 240 0.36 -19.92 -14.50
N ASP A 241 -0.39 -19.94 -13.39
CA ASP A 241 -0.96 -18.73 -12.81
C ASP A 241 0.13 -17.90 -12.14
N THR A 242 1.05 -18.52 -11.40
CA THR A 242 2.27 -17.86 -10.91
C THR A 242 3.11 -17.27 -12.05
N ALA A 243 3.32 -18.02 -13.14
CA ALA A 243 4.07 -17.52 -14.31
C ALA A 243 3.40 -16.26 -14.90
N LYS A 244 2.08 -16.30 -15.04
CA LYS A 244 1.28 -15.17 -15.54
C LYS A 244 1.40 -13.95 -14.63
N LEU A 245 1.29 -14.12 -13.30
CA LEU A 245 1.47 -13.03 -12.33
C LEU A 245 2.84 -12.38 -12.45
N LEU A 246 3.91 -13.18 -12.52
CA LEU A 246 5.28 -12.69 -12.64
C LEU A 246 5.52 -11.97 -13.98
N SER A 247 4.91 -12.44 -15.07
CA SER A 247 4.96 -11.78 -16.38
C SER A 247 4.16 -10.47 -16.43
N GLU A 248 3.17 -10.33 -15.55
CA GLU A 248 2.43 -9.09 -15.34
C GLU A 248 3.13 -8.14 -14.33
N GLY A 249 4.28 -8.54 -13.78
CA GLY A 249 5.01 -7.76 -12.77
C GLY A 249 4.31 -7.75 -11.40
N ILE A 250 3.64 -8.84 -11.04
CA ILE A 250 2.92 -8.97 -9.76
C ILE A 250 3.64 -10.01 -8.91
N PHE A 251 4.32 -9.53 -7.88
CA PHE A 251 5.23 -10.36 -7.07
C PHE A 251 4.69 -10.66 -5.66
N SER A 252 3.64 -9.94 -5.24
CA SER A 252 3.06 -10.07 -3.91
C SER A 252 1.64 -9.49 -3.86
N ASP A 253 0.92 -9.81 -2.80
CA ASP A 253 -0.37 -9.21 -2.46
C ASP A 253 -0.28 -7.68 -2.28
N ILE A 254 0.88 -7.17 -1.86
CA ILE A 254 1.14 -5.72 -1.77
C ILE A 254 0.94 -5.04 -3.12
N HIS A 255 1.30 -5.69 -4.24
CA HIS A 255 1.06 -5.13 -5.58
C HIS A 255 -0.45 -4.97 -5.85
N LEU A 256 -1.27 -5.92 -5.41
CA LEU A 256 -2.73 -5.86 -5.57
C LEU A 256 -3.33 -4.76 -4.70
N LEU A 257 -2.84 -4.60 -3.46
CA LEU A 257 -3.23 -3.51 -2.58
C LEU A 257 -2.82 -2.15 -3.18
N ALA A 258 -1.61 -2.02 -3.73
CA ALA A 258 -1.16 -0.80 -4.39
C ALA A 258 -2.05 -0.43 -5.58
N MET A 259 -2.48 -1.41 -6.37
CA MET A 259 -3.43 -1.16 -7.47
C MET A 259 -4.79 -0.66 -6.97
N MET A 260 -5.35 -1.32 -5.93
CA MET A 260 -6.62 -0.92 -5.35
C MET A 260 -6.56 0.48 -4.71
N TYR A 261 -5.55 0.73 -3.88
CA TYR A 261 -5.34 2.02 -3.22
C TYR A 261 -5.16 3.16 -4.23
N SER A 262 -4.39 2.91 -5.29
CA SER A 262 -4.22 3.88 -6.38
C SER A 262 -5.56 4.20 -7.05
N GLY A 263 -6.39 3.19 -7.31
CA GLY A 263 -7.73 3.37 -7.89
C GLY A 263 -8.69 4.14 -6.98
N GLU A 264 -8.67 3.87 -5.67
CA GLU A 264 -9.47 4.61 -4.68
C GLU A 264 -9.02 6.07 -4.54
N MET A 265 -7.72 6.34 -4.55
CA MET A 265 -7.20 7.70 -4.54
C MET A 265 -7.58 8.46 -5.81
N CYS A 266 -7.56 7.80 -6.97
CA CYS A 266 -8.06 8.37 -8.22
C CYS A 266 -9.55 8.71 -8.14
N TYR A 267 -10.35 7.81 -7.56
CA TYR A 267 -11.76 8.05 -7.30
C TYR A 267 -12.00 9.26 -6.40
N TRP A 268 -11.25 9.39 -5.29
CA TRP A 268 -11.35 10.55 -4.41
C TRP A 268 -10.91 11.84 -5.11
N GLY A 269 -9.89 11.79 -5.96
CA GLY A 269 -9.42 12.93 -6.75
C GLY A 269 -10.52 13.48 -7.66
N LEU A 270 -11.17 12.61 -8.43
CA LEU A 270 -12.30 13.04 -9.27
C LEU A 270 -13.51 13.49 -8.44
N LYS A 271 -13.83 12.77 -7.37
CA LYS A 271 -15.01 13.07 -6.56
C LYS A 271 -14.91 14.37 -5.76
N HIS A 272 -13.71 14.74 -5.31
CA HIS A 272 -13.52 15.82 -4.33
C HIS A 272 -12.67 17.00 -4.85
N CYS A 273 -11.96 16.84 -5.98
CA CYS A 273 -11.03 17.84 -6.50
C CYS A 273 -11.34 18.30 -7.94
N ALA A 274 -12.46 17.90 -8.54
CA ALA A 274 -12.81 18.22 -9.93
C ALA A 274 -13.15 19.70 -10.19
N ASP A 275 -13.50 20.48 -9.15
CA ASP A 275 -13.96 21.88 -9.32
C ASP A 275 -12.86 22.95 -9.26
N GLN A 276 -11.58 22.56 -9.20
CA GLN A 276 -10.49 23.53 -9.05
C GLN A 276 -9.90 23.96 -10.39
N GLN A 277 -10.22 25.18 -10.82
CA GLN A 277 -9.38 25.96 -11.73
C GLN A 277 -7.95 26.09 -11.16
N PRO A 278 -6.91 26.18 -12.02
CA PRO A 278 -5.54 26.36 -11.56
C PRO A 278 -5.42 27.67 -10.78
N GLU A 279 -5.28 27.60 -9.47
CA GLU A 279 -4.94 28.76 -8.65
C GLU A 279 -3.51 29.21 -8.98
N ASN A 280 -3.37 30.51 -9.25
CA ASN A 280 -2.09 31.14 -9.50
C ASN A 280 -1.14 30.90 -8.31
N HIS A 281 0.10 30.53 -8.65
CA HIS A 281 1.20 30.31 -7.72
C HIS A 281 1.35 31.43 -6.69
N GLU A 282 1.15 31.11 -5.41
CA GLU A 282 1.93 31.73 -4.34
C GLU A 282 3.01 30.75 -3.89
N VAL A 283 4.26 31.20 -4.04
CA VAL A 283 5.47 30.49 -3.69
C VAL A 283 5.61 30.51 -2.18
N ASP A 284 5.24 29.42 -1.50
CA ASP A 284 5.71 29.16 -0.15
C ASP A 284 6.92 28.22 -0.22
N THR A 285 8.08 28.78 0.12
CA THR A 285 9.37 28.10 0.05
C THR A 285 9.53 27.28 1.33
N GLY A 286 9.12 26.02 1.30
CA GLY A 286 9.26 25.08 2.41
C GLY A 286 9.66 23.69 1.91
N VAL A 287 10.97 23.41 1.96
CA VAL A 287 11.66 22.11 1.83
C VAL A 287 10.99 21.12 0.87
N SER A 288 11.26 21.32 -0.42
CA SER A 288 11.00 20.35 -1.48
C SER A 288 11.98 19.16 -1.33
N GLY A 289 11.58 18.14 -0.58
CA GLY A 289 12.21 16.83 -0.65
C GLY A 289 12.12 16.28 -2.08
N ALA A 290 13.26 16.22 -2.76
CA ALA A 290 13.50 15.53 -4.03
C ALA A 290 12.32 15.45 -5.03
N SER A 291 11.71 16.60 -5.35
CA SER A 291 10.85 16.68 -6.54
C SER A 291 11.74 16.56 -7.77
N TYR A 292 11.57 15.47 -8.53
CA TYR A 292 11.98 15.42 -9.94
C TYR A 292 11.19 16.50 -10.68
N ALA A 293 11.73 17.72 -10.69
CA ALA A 293 11.24 18.83 -11.50
C ALA A 293 11.61 18.58 -12.96
N ALA A 294 10.89 17.66 -13.59
CA ALA A 294 10.70 17.60 -15.02
C ALA A 294 9.20 17.80 -15.25
N TYR A 295 8.83 18.68 -16.17
CA TYR A 295 7.46 18.95 -16.60
C TYR A 295 6.67 17.63 -16.82
N LYS A 296 6.03 17.13 -15.77
CA LYS A 296 5.11 16.01 -15.84
C LYS A 296 3.76 16.59 -16.18
N GLU A 297 3.14 16.03 -17.22
CA GLU A 297 1.73 16.26 -17.47
C GLU A 297 0.94 16.05 -16.16
N PRO A 298 -0.07 16.90 -15.89
CA PRO A 298 -0.88 16.76 -14.69
C PRO A 298 -1.47 15.35 -14.66
N LEU A 299 -1.38 14.70 -13.50
CA LEU A 299 -1.91 13.35 -13.32
C LEU A 299 -3.40 13.31 -13.67
N ASP A 300 -3.76 12.55 -14.71
CA ASP A 300 -5.15 12.27 -15.03
C ASP A 300 -5.66 11.14 -14.13
N PHE A 301 -6.43 11.52 -13.10
CA PHE A 301 -7.01 10.57 -12.16
C PHE A 301 -7.86 9.50 -12.86
N ARG A 302 -8.59 9.84 -13.92
CA ARG A 302 -9.44 8.87 -14.61
C ARG A 302 -8.59 7.87 -15.37
N GLU A 303 -7.67 8.34 -16.20
CA GLU A 303 -6.85 7.47 -17.03
C GLU A 303 -6.05 6.49 -16.17
N VAL A 304 -5.38 7.03 -15.15
CA VAL A 304 -4.57 6.24 -14.21
C VAL A 304 -5.44 5.25 -13.45
N GLY A 305 -6.56 5.72 -12.89
CA GLY A 305 -7.50 4.90 -12.13
C GLY A 305 -8.11 3.76 -12.95
N GLU A 306 -8.52 4.04 -14.19
CA GLU A 306 -9.06 3.02 -15.10
C GLU A 306 -8.01 1.97 -15.45
N LYS A 307 -6.81 2.41 -15.85
CA LYS A 307 -5.73 1.51 -16.25
C LYS A 307 -5.39 0.54 -15.13
N ILE A 308 -5.22 1.06 -13.90
CA ILE A 308 -4.76 0.25 -12.77
C ILE A 308 -5.85 -0.68 -12.24
N LEU A 309 -7.11 -0.23 -12.18
CA LEU A 309 -8.22 -1.06 -11.70
C LEU A 309 -8.63 -2.13 -12.72
N LYS A 310 -8.56 -1.85 -14.02
CA LYS A 310 -8.76 -2.89 -15.06
C LYS A 310 -7.73 -4.01 -14.89
N LYS A 311 -6.46 -3.66 -14.64
CA LYS A 311 -5.40 -4.65 -14.35
C LYS A 311 -5.70 -5.44 -13.07
N TYR A 312 -6.05 -4.77 -11.97
CA TYR A 312 -6.45 -5.40 -10.71
C TYR A 312 -7.57 -6.44 -10.92
N VAL A 313 -8.67 -6.05 -11.56
CA VAL A 313 -9.81 -6.94 -11.80
C VAL A 313 -9.40 -8.13 -12.68
N SER A 314 -8.64 -7.88 -13.76
CA SER A 314 -8.17 -8.95 -14.65
C SER A 314 -7.30 -9.99 -13.94
N VAL A 315 -6.51 -9.55 -12.96
CA VAL A 315 -5.61 -10.42 -12.20
C VAL A 315 -6.39 -11.20 -11.14
N CYS A 316 -7.25 -10.52 -10.38
CA CYS A 316 -8.07 -11.12 -9.32
C CYS A 316 -9.07 -12.15 -9.88
N GLU A 317 -9.67 -11.90 -11.04
CA GLU A 317 -10.65 -12.82 -11.65
C GLU A 317 -10.03 -13.83 -12.61
N GLY A 318 -8.74 -13.66 -12.92
CA GLY A 318 -7.94 -14.59 -13.71
C GLY A 318 -7.05 -15.45 -12.82
N PRO A 319 -5.72 -15.24 -12.81
CA PRO A 319 -4.76 -16.11 -12.11
C PRO A 319 -4.97 -16.21 -10.59
N LEU A 320 -5.74 -15.30 -9.97
CA LEU A 320 -6.02 -15.32 -8.53
C LEU A 320 -7.49 -15.63 -8.19
N LYS A 321 -8.26 -16.19 -9.13
CA LYS A 321 -9.69 -16.46 -8.92
C LYS A 321 -9.97 -17.31 -7.69
N GLU A 322 -9.09 -18.27 -7.39
CA GLU A 322 -9.21 -19.17 -6.24
C GLU A 322 -8.83 -18.50 -4.90
N GLN A 323 -8.20 -17.33 -4.94
CA GLN A 323 -7.72 -16.61 -3.75
C GLN A 323 -8.74 -15.59 -3.21
N GLU A 324 -9.97 -15.61 -3.73
CA GLU A 324 -11.14 -14.84 -3.24
C GLU A 324 -10.90 -13.33 -3.08
N TRP A 325 -10.05 -12.72 -3.92
CA TRP A 325 -9.87 -11.27 -3.93
C TRP A 325 -11.16 -10.55 -4.34
N ASN A 326 -11.55 -9.54 -3.56
CA ASN A 326 -12.80 -8.82 -3.79
C ASN A 326 -12.66 -7.75 -4.88
N THR A 327 -13.31 -7.95 -6.02
CA THR A 327 -13.34 -6.99 -7.14
C THR A 327 -14.54 -6.05 -7.16
N THR A 328 -15.47 -6.18 -6.22
CA THR A 328 -16.74 -5.42 -6.19
C THR A 328 -16.49 -3.92 -6.15
N ASN A 329 -15.62 -3.46 -5.24
CA ASN A 329 -15.32 -2.03 -5.09
C ASN A 329 -14.58 -1.48 -6.33
N ALA A 330 -13.59 -2.21 -6.85
CA ALA A 330 -12.88 -1.84 -8.07
C ALA A 330 -13.84 -1.68 -9.27
N LYS A 331 -14.80 -2.59 -9.43
CA LYS A 331 -15.83 -2.51 -10.49
C LYS A 331 -16.77 -1.33 -10.30
N GLN A 332 -17.15 -1.00 -9.07
CA GLN A 332 -17.96 0.18 -8.77
C GLN A 332 -17.24 1.48 -9.11
N ILE A 333 -15.95 1.57 -8.78
CA ILE A 333 -15.11 2.73 -9.12
C ILE A 333 -14.92 2.85 -10.63
N LEU A 334 -14.66 1.73 -11.34
CA LEU A 334 -14.58 1.71 -12.79
C LEU A 334 -15.87 2.18 -13.46
N ASN A 335 -17.02 1.76 -12.94
CA ASN A 335 -18.31 2.24 -13.41
C ASN A 335 -18.49 3.75 -13.18
N PHE A 336 -18.05 4.27 -12.01
CA PHE A 336 -18.00 5.71 -11.77
C PHE A 336 -17.14 6.45 -12.81
N PHE A 337 -15.95 5.92 -13.15
CA PHE A 337 -15.10 6.51 -14.19
C PHE A 337 -15.74 6.49 -15.58
N GLN A 338 -16.66 5.57 -15.89
CA GLN A 338 -17.36 5.56 -17.18
C GLN A 338 -18.47 6.60 -17.27
N HIS A 339 -19.16 6.87 -16.15
CA HIS A 339 -20.33 7.75 -16.13
C HIS A 339 -20.04 9.19 -15.73
N HIS A 340 -18.88 9.45 -15.14
CA HIS A 340 -18.47 10.79 -14.75
C HIS A 340 -17.91 11.55 -15.95
N THR A 341 -18.65 11.72 -17.05
CA THR A 341 -18.24 12.58 -18.18
C THR A 341 -18.50 14.05 -17.84
N ASN A 342 -17.47 14.90 -18.00
CA ASN A 342 -17.59 16.37 -17.95
C ASN A 342 -18.60 16.89 -18.97
#